data_AF-X0ZRV6-F1
#
_entry.id   AF-X0ZRV6-F1
#
_cell.length_a   1.000
_cell.length_b   1.000
_cell.length_c   1.000
_cell.angle_alpha   90.00
_cell.angle_beta   90.00
_cell.angle_gamma   90.00
#
_symmetry.space_group_name_H-M   'P 1'
#
loop_
_entity.id
_entity.type
_entity.pdbx_description
1 polymer ?
#
loop_
_entity_poly.entity_id
_entity_poly.type
_entity_poly.pdbx_seq_one_letter_code
_entity_poly.pdbx_strand_id
1 'polypeptide(L)'
;GLYYIKSKILMYFDKYGEVLNLLDEMLDMFPENEKDIKMKKASVLKGMRDLKGGFEIVDGLTKKYPEDNDLLNYKAFWYQYLNKKEEAVKVIQNLIEREPNNGIYHDSYGEILMAFNDYELAIDEFQKALELDPNSWYDYQTYIKLGICYREQENYDLALEHLTKGEELIDKSASDNDTKQMWHSYATPFIEEIKALIEDF
;
A
#
# COMPACT_ATOMS: atom_id res chain seq x y z
N GLY A 1 8.32 22.48 -0.48
CA GLY A 1 8.61 23.45 0.60
C GLY A 1 9.64 22.88 1.56
N LEU A 2 10.43 23.72 2.22
CA LEU A 2 11.57 23.37 3.09
C LEU A 2 11.34 22.16 4.03
N TYR A 3 10.16 22.09 4.66
CA TYR A 3 9.78 20.99 5.55
C TYR A 3 9.78 19.62 4.87
N TYR A 4 9.31 19.52 3.63
CA TYR A 4 9.30 18.27 2.87
C TYR A 4 10.71 17.71 2.67
N ILE A 5 11.66 18.58 2.30
CA ILE A 5 13.06 18.20 2.09
C ILE A 5 13.69 17.78 3.41
N LYS A 6 13.45 18.55 4.48
CA LYS A 6 13.96 18.25 5.83
C LYS A 6 13.42 16.91 6.34
N SER A 7 12.12 16.65 6.21
CA SER A 7 11.50 15.37 6.60
C SER A 7 12.11 14.20 5.83
N LYS A 8 12.29 14.32 4.51
CA LYS A 8 12.92 13.25 3.70
C LYS A 8 14.35 12.94 4.16
N ILE A 9 15.15 13.96 4.44
CA ILE A 9 16.53 13.79 4.94
C ILE A 9 16.52 13.11 6.30
N LEU A 10 15.67 13.55 7.23
CA LEU A 10 15.61 12.96 8.56
C LEU A 10 15.12 11.50 8.53
N MET A 11 14.15 11.17 7.68
CA MET A 11 13.69 9.80 7.47
C MET A 11 14.81 8.92 6.89
N TYR A 12 15.59 9.45 5.93
CA TYR A 12 16.73 8.74 5.35
C TYR A 12 17.81 8.40 6.39
N PHE A 13 17.96 9.21 7.44
CA PHE A 13 18.92 8.99 8.53
C PHE A 13 18.29 8.34 9.78
N ASP A 14 17.10 7.75 9.67
CA ASP A 14 16.36 7.10 10.77
C ASP A 14 16.14 8.00 12.01
N LYS A 15 16.11 9.31 11.80
CA LYS A 15 15.90 10.32 12.85
C LYS A 15 14.41 10.53 13.12
N TYR A 16 13.67 9.45 13.36
CA TYR A 16 12.21 9.48 13.46
C TYR A 16 11.68 10.43 14.55
N GLY A 17 12.36 10.52 15.70
CA GLY A 17 11.98 11.46 16.77
C GLY A 17 12.06 12.93 16.34
N GLU A 18 13.09 13.30 15.55
CA GLU A 18 13.20 14.66 15.00
C GLU A 18 12.10 14.93 13.96
N VAL A 19 11.70 13.91 13.19
CA VAL A 19 10.56 14.02 12.25
C VAL A 19 9.25 14.25 13.01
N LEU A 20 9.01 13.53 14.11
CA LEU A 20 7.80 13.71 14.93
C LEU A 20 7.70 15.13 15.49
N ASN A 21 8.79 15.66 16.06
CA ASN A 21 8.83 17.04 16.55
C ASN A 21 8.55 18.05 15.43
N LEU A 22 9.14 17.85 14.25
CA LEU A 22 8.91 18.69 13.09
C LEU A 22 7.45 18.67 12.63
N LEU A 23 6.81 17.50 12.66
CA LEU A 23 5.39 17.37 12.31
C LEU A 23 4.48 18.04 13.35
N ASP A 24 4.85 18.02 14.62
CA ASP A 24 4.13 18.75 15.67
C ASP A 24 4.26 20.28 15.49
N GLU A 25 5.46 20.79 15.21
CA GLU A 25 5.66 22.20 14.83
C GLU A 25 4.85 22.59 13.60
N MET A 26 4.83 21.73 12.56
CA MET A 26 4.04 21.97 11.35
C MET A 26 2.54 22.01 11.65
N LEU A 27 2.05 21.18 12.56
CA LEU A 27 0.64 21.18 12.93
C LEU A 27 0.22 22.48 13.62
N ASP A 28 1.10 23.04 14.46
CA ASP A 28 0.87 24.34 15.12
C ASP A 28 0.86 25.51 14.11
N MET A 29 1.75 25.48 13.11
CA MET A 29 1.86 26.53 12.10
C MET A 29 0.80 26.44 11.00
N PHE A 30 0.37 25.23 10.64
CA PHE A 30 -0.51 24.94 9.51
C PHE A 30 -1.68 24.04 9.94
N PRO A 31 -2.54 24.50 10.89
CA PRO A 31 -3.63 23.69 11.43
C PRO A 31 -4.65 23.26 10.36
N GLU A 32 -4.76 24.00 9.24
CA GLU A 32 -5.59 23.64 8.10
C GLU A 32 -5.15 22.35 7.40
N ASN A 33 -3.86 21.99 7.53
CA ASN A 33 -3.28 20.78 6.94
C ASN A 33 -3.22 19.62 7.95
N GLU A 34 -4.02 19.69 9.02
CA GLU A 34 -4.02 18.71 10.10
C GLU A 34 -4.10 17.26 9.61
N LYS A 35 -4.99 16.98 8.65
CA LYS A 35 -5.18 15.61 8.12
C LYS A 35 -3.88 15.06 7.55
N ASP A 36 -3.27 15.77 6.61
CA ASP A 36 -2.05 15.32 5.91
C ASP A 36 -0.87 15.21 6.86
N ILE A 37 -0.72 16.16 7.79
CA ILE A 37 0.35 16.16 8.79
C ILE A 37 0.19 14.97 9.73
N LYS A 38 -1.02 14.70 10.22
CA LYS A 38 -1.31 13.55 11.09
C LYS A 38 -1.13 12.22 10.35
N MET A 39 -1.52 12.11 9.08
CA MET A 39 -1.26 10.91 8.27
C MET A 39 0.23 10.65 8.10
N LYS A 40 1.04 11.70 7.87
CA LYS A 40 2.50 11.56 7.88
C LYS A 40 3.04 11.11 9.23
N LYS A 41 2.51 11.65 10.33
CA LYS A 41 2.87 11.22 11.69
C LYS A 41 2.57 9.74 11.91
N ALA A 42 1.41 9.26 11.48
CA ALA A 42 1.05 7.84 11.55
C ALA A 42 2.02 6.97 10.73
N SER A 43 2.41 7.39 9.52
CA SER A 43 3.41 6.69 8.71
C SER A 43 4.79 6.62 9.39
N VAL A 44 5.22 7.69 10.07
CA VAL A 44 6.47 7.72 10.82
C VAL A 44 6.41 6.74 12.00
N LEU A 45 5.30 6.70 12.73
CA LEU A 45 5.08 5.74 13.82
C LEU A 45 5.08 4.29 13.32
N LYS A 46 4.53 4.01 12.13
CA LYS A 46 4.65 2.71 11.48
C LYS A 46 6.12 2.33 11.25
N GLY A 47 6.94 3.25 10.73
CA GLY A 47 8.39 3.05 10.56
C GLY A 47 9.12 2.76 11.87
N MET A 48 8.68 3.41 12.96
CA MET A 48 9.17 3.15 14.32
C MET A 48 8.62 1.87 14.96
N ARG A 49 7.77 1.11 14.25
CA ARG A 49 7.02 -0.06 14.73
C ARG A 49 6.03 0.25 15.87
N ASP A 50 5.70 1.52 16.11
CA ASP A 50 4.60 1.91 17.00
C ASP A 50 3.27 1.88 16.23
N LEU A 51 2.81 0.67 15.96
CA LEU A 51 1.59 0.46 15.19
C LEU A 51 0.35 0.95 15.93
N LYS A 52 0.37 0.88 17.28
CA LYS A 52 -0.74 1.32 18.11
C LYS A 52 -0.88 2.84 18.07
N GLY A 53 0.21 3.58 18.27
CA GLY A 53 0.19 5.05 18.20
C GLY A 53 -0.23 5.56 16.82
N GLY A 54 0.25 4.92 15.75
CA GLY A 54 -0.17 5.25 14.39
C GLY A 54 -1.66 4.98 14.14
N PHE A 55 -2.19 3.86 14.65
CA PHE A 55 -3.62 3.57 14.56
C PHE A 55 -4.48 4.54 15.36
N GLU A 56 -4.06 4.97 16.55
CA GLU A 56 -4.80 5.96 17.35
C GLU A 56 -4.97 7.28 16.58
N ILE A 57 -3.96 7.69 15.80
CA ILE A 57 -4.05 8.86 14.93
C ILE A 57 -5.09 8.64 13.82
N VAL A 58 -5.01 7.53 13.08
CA VAL A 58 -5.93 7.26 11.96
C VAL A 58 -7.36 7.05 12.46
N ASP A 59 -7.57 6.34 13.57
CA ASP A 59 -8.88 6.18 14.18
C ASP A 59 -9.46 7.53 14.60
N GLY A 60 -8.66 8.41 15.21
CA GLY A 60 -9.05 9.79 15.53
C GLY A 60 -9.46 10.61 14.30
N LEU A 61 -8.70 10.52 13.20
CA LEU A 61 -9.03 11.17 11.93
C LEU A 61 -10.34 10.62 11.34
N THR A 62 -10.54 9.30 11.34
CA THR A 62 -11.77 8.69 10.80
C THR A 62 -13.01 9.05 11.61
N LYS A 63 -12.88 9.30 12.92
CA LYS A 63 -13.97 9.82 13.76
C LYS A 63 -14.29 11.27 13.46
N LYS A 64 -13.28 12.08 13.12
CA LYS A 64 -13.45 13.50 12.77
C LYS A 64 -14.02 13.68 11.35
N TYR A 65 -13.66 12.78 10.43
CA TYR A 65 -14.04 12.81 9.03
C TYR A 65 -14.66 11.45 8.62
N PRO A 66 -15.87 11.11 9.10
CA PRO A 66 -16.45 9.77 8.91
C PRO A 66 -16.84 9.43 7.46
N GLU A 67 -16.99 10.45 6.62
CA GLU A 67 -17.33 10.30 5.19
C GLU A 67 -16.10 10.37 4.27
N ASP A 68 -14.90 10.47 4.84
CA ASP A 68 -13.65 10.46 4.08
C ASP A 68 -13.25 9.01 3.79
N ASN A 69 -13.66 8.51 2.62
CA ASN A 69 -13.44 7.14 2.22
C ASN A 69 -11.94 6.79 2.09
N ASP A 70 -11.08 7.77 1.78
CA ASP A 70 -9.62 7.55 1.75
C ASP A 70 -9.09 7.26 3.15
N LEU A 71 -9.53 8.02 4.16
CA LEU A 71 -9.18 7.73 5.56
C LEU A 71 -9.72 6.38 6.04
N LEU A 72 -10.91 5.99 5.61
CA LEU A 72 -11.45 4.66 5.90
C LEU A 72 -10.60 3.56 5.23
N ASN A 73 -10.14 3.78 3.99
CA ASN A 73 -9.27 2.83 3.31
C ASN A 73 -7.94 2.68 4.07
N TYR A 74 -7.33 3.79 4.49
CA TYR A 74 -6.16 3.76 5.36
C TYR A 74 -6.43 3.02 6.67
N LYS A 75 -7.60 3.19 7.28
CA LYS A 75 -7.97 2.47 8.49
C LYS A 75 -7.99 0.95 8.29
N ALA A 76 -8.44 0.47 7.13
CA ALA A 76 -8.39 -0.95 6.79
C ALA A 76 -6.94 -1.48 6.76
N PHE A 77 -6.02 -0.76 6.11
CA PHE A 77 -4.59 -1.09 6.15
C PHE A 77 -3.99 -1.05 7.56
N TRP A 78 -4.42 -0.13 8.42
CA TRP A 78 -3.97 -0.13 9.81
C TRP A 78 -4.47 -1.33 10.62
N TYR A 79 -5.71 -1.77 10.38
CA TYR A 79 -6.17 -3.03 10.95
C TYR A 79 -5.34 -4.22 10.47
N GLN A 80 -4.97 -4.25 9.18
CA GLN A 80 -4.03 -5.25 8.66
C GLN A 80 -2.68 -5.18 9.39
N TYR A 81 -2.06 -4.01 9.56
CA TYR A 81 -0.79 -3.88 10.29
C TYR A 81 -0.90 -4.35 11.75
N LEU A 82 -2.06 -4.16 12.38
CA LEU A 82 -2.35 -4.65 13.72
C LEU A 82 -2.75 -6.12 13.78
N ASN A 83 -2.67 -6.86 12.67
CA ASN A 83 -3.07 -8.27 12.56
C ASN A 83 -4.55 -8.50 12.93
N LYS A 84 -5.42 -7.58 12.51
CA LYS A 84 -6.87 -7.59 12.75
C LYS A 84 -7.63 -7.78 11.44
N LYS A 85 -7.65 -9.03 10.97
CA LYS A 85 -8.19 -9.41 9.66
C LYS A 85 -9.66 -9.04 9.52
N GLU A 86 -10.48 -9.43 10.49
CA GLU A 86 -11.93 -9.26 10.42
C GLU A 86 -12.32 -7.78 10.37
N GLU A 87 -11.68 -6.93 11.17
CA GLU A 87 -11.91 -5.49 11.13
C GLU A 87 -11.42 -4.85 9.81
N ALA A 88 -10.27 -5.27 9.27
CA ALA A 88 -9.77 -4.78 7.98
C ALA A 88 -10.75 -5.12 6.85
N VAL A 89 -11.14 -6.39 6.76
CA VAL A 89 -12.08 -6.91 5.74
C VAL A 89 -13.44 -6.20 5.86
N LYS A 90 -13.96 -6.03 7.07
CA LYS A 90 -15.25 -5.34 7.26
C LYS A 90 -15.21 -3.89 6.77
N VAL A 91 -14.13 -3.16 7.03
CA VAL A 91 -14.01 -1.76 6.58
C VAL A 91 -13.93 -1.69 5.06
N ILE A 92 -13.07 -2.51 4.43
CA ILE A 92 -12.89 -2.44 2.98
C ILE A 92 -14.12 -2.94 2.21
N GLN A 93 -14.80 -3.97 2.70
CA GLN A 93 -16.07 -4.41 2.11
C GLN A 93 -17.13 -3.32 2.16
N ASN A 94 -17.21 -2.56 3.26
CA ASN A 94 -18.15 -1.43 3.31
C ASN A 94 -17.79 -0.31 2.32
N LEU A 95 -16.52 -0.10 2.02
CA LEU A 95 -16.10 0.84 0.98
C LEU A 95 -16.49 0.35 -0.43
N ILE A 96 -16.29 -0.93 -0.72
CA ILE A 96 -16.73 -1.56 -1.97
C ILE A 96 -18.26 -1.51 -2.11
N GLU A 97 -19.02 -1.72 -1.04
CA GLU A 97 -20.49 -1.59 -1.06
C GLU A 97 -20.95 -0.17 -1.43
N ARG A 98 -20.23 0.87 -0.97
CA ARG A 98 -20.53 2.27 -1.28
C ARG A 98 -20.13 2.63 -2.71
N GLU A 99 -18.98 2.15 -3.16
CA GLU A 99 -18.39 2.48 -4.45
C GLU A 99 -17.94 1.19 -5.19
N PRO A 100 -18.88 0.39 -5.71
CA PRO A 100 -18.59 -0.94 -6.25
C PRO A 100 -17.78 -0.94 -7.56
N ASN A 101 -17.57 0.23 -8.16
CA ASN A 101 -16.78 0.40 -9.38
C ASN A 101 -15.44 1.11 -9.11
N ASN A 102 -15.05 1.28 -7.84
CA ASN A 102 -13.78 1.89 -7.48
C ASN A 102 -12.69 0.81 -7.40
N GLY A 103 -11.88 0.70 -8.46
CA GLY A 103 -10.81 -0.31 -8.56
C GLY A 103 -9.79 -0.23 -7.43
N ILE A 104 -9.56 0.96 -6.84
CA ILE A 104 -8.62 1.13 -5.70
C ILE A 104 -9.07 0.32 -4.49
N TYR A 105 -10.37 0.21 -4.23
CA TYR A 105 -10.87 -0.54 -3.08
C TYR A 105 -10.77 -2.05 -3.28
N HIS A 106 -10.93 -2.52 -4.52
CA HIS A 106 -10.64 -3.89 -4.88
C HIS A 106 -9.14 -4.21 -4.76
N ASP A 107 -8.26 -3.31 -5.22
CA ASP A 107 -6.80 -3.47 -5.04
C ASP A 107 -6.40 -3.49 -3.55
N SER A 108 -7.00 -2.60 -2.76
CA SER A 108 -6.76 -2.53 -1.31
C SER A 108 -7.29 -3.78 -0.60
N TYR A 109 -8.43 -4.32 -1.04
CA TYR A 109 -8.98 -5.56 -0.49
C TYR A 109 -8.09 -6.75 -0.82
N GLY A 110 -7.64 -6.87 -2.06
CA GLY A 110 -6.68 -7.89 -2.47
C GLY A 110 -5.39 -7.84 -1.66
N GLU A 111 -4.85 -6.64 -1.38
CA GLU A 111 -3.65 -6.47 -0.56
C GLU A 111 -3.85 -6.91 0.90
N ILE A 112 -5.01 -6.59 1.48
CA ILE A 112 -5.39 -7.05 2.82
C ILE A 112 -5.46 -8.59 2.84
N LEU A 113 -6.13 -9.20 1.86
CA LEU A 113 -6.27 -10.65 1.75
C LEU A 113 -4.92 -11.35 1.58
N MET A 114 -4.07 -10.83 0.68
CA MET A 114 -2.71 -11.31 0.45
C MET A 114 -1.89 -11.29 1.73
N ALA A 115 -1.98 -10.23 2.54
CA ALA A 115 -1.27 -10.13 3.81
C ALA A 115 -1.71 -11.16 4.86
N PHE A 116 -2.89 -11.76 4.70
CA PHE A 116 -3.40 -12.85 5.51
C PHE A 116 -3.37 -14.20 4.78
N ASN A 117 -2.59 -14.31 3.70
CA ASN A 117 -2.38 -15.50 2.89
C ASN A 117 -3.64 -16.07 2.20
N ASP A 118 -4.68 -15.25 2.04
CA ASP A 118 -5.89 -15.63 1.28
C ASP A 118 -5.66 -15.40 -0.21
N TYR A 119 -4.64 -16.05 -0.80
CA TYR A 119 -4.15 -15.72 -2.14
C TYR A 119 -5.20 -15.91 -3.25
N GLU A 120 -6.07 -16.90 -3.13
CA GLU A 120 -7.14 -17.14 -4.11
C GLU A 120 -8.12 -15.96 -4.18
N LEU A 121 -8.62 -15.51 -3.03
CA LEU A 121 -9.49 -14.35 -2.96
C LEU A 121 -8.76 -13.06 -3.32
N ALA A 122 -7.47 -12.95 -2.97
CA ALA A 122 -6.66 -11.79 -3.33
C ALA A 122 -6.55 -11.65 -4.86
N ILE A 123 -6.35 -12.76 -5.57
CA ILE A 123 -6.29 -12.79 -7.04
C ILE A 123 -7.59 -12.28 -7.66
N ASP A 124 -8.75 -12.76 -7.19
CA ASP A 124 -10.05 -12.32 -7.68
C ASP A 124 -10.23 -10.80 -7.53
N GLU A 125 -9.87 -10.25 -6.37
CA GLU A 125 -10.00 -8.82 -6.07
C GLU A 125 -9.02 -7.96 -6.89
N PHE A 126 -7.76 -8.41 -7.05
CA PHE A 126 -6.81 -7.70 -7.90
C PHE A 126 -7.19 -7.72 -9.38
N GLN A 127 -7.70 -8.84 -9.90
CA GLN A 127 -8.21 -8.91 -11.26
C GLN A 127 -9.36 -7.93 -11.46
N LYS A 128 -10.28 -7.86 -10.50
CA LYS A 128 -11.38 -6.89 -10.51
C LYS A 128 -10.89 -5.45 -10.48
N ALA A 129 -9.85 -5.15 -9.71
CA ALA A 129 -9.24 -3.82 -9.67
C ALA A 129 -8.73 -3.38 -11.05
N LEU A 130 -8.03 -4.27 -11.77
CA LEU A 130 -7.50 -4.01 -13.11
C LEU A 130 -8.60 -3.96 -14.19
N GLU A 131 -9.71 -4.68 -14.01
CA GLU A 131 -10.88 -4.59 -14.90
C GLU A 131 -11.63 -3.27 -14.74
N LEU A 132 -11.80 -2.80 -13.50
CA LEU A 132 -12.59 -1.61 -13.19
C LEU A 132 -11.88 -0.31 -13.56
N ASP A 133 -10.57 -0.24 -13.38
CA ASP A 133 -9.77 0.95 -13.66
C ASP A 133 -8.50 0.59 -14.45
N PRO A 134 -8.62 0.33 -15.77
CA PRO A 134 -7.49 -0.07 -16.58
C PRO A 134 -6.56 1.12 -16.90
N ASN A 135 -5.25 0.89 -16.88
CA ASN A 135 -4.20 1.90 -17.06
C ASN A 135 -4.13 2.91 -15.92
N SER A 136 -4.46 2.48 -14.71
CA SER A 136 -4.43 3.31 -13.53
C SER A 136 -3.02 3.47 -12.98
N TRP A 137 -2.81 4.47 -12.12
CA TRP A 137 -1.48 4.78 -11.57
C TRP A 137 -0.94 3.68 -10.66
N TYR A 138 -1.82 2.77 -10.21
CA TYR A 138 -1.51 1.66 -9.31
C TYR A 138 -1.40 0.30 -10.02
N ASP A 139 -1.63 0.23 -11.34
CA ASP A 139 -1.67 -1.05 -12.08
C ASP A 139 -0.40 -1.87 -11.93
N TYR A 140 0.77 -1.22 -11.99
CA TYR A 140 2.05 -1.94 -11.91
C TYR A 140 2.22 -2.62 -10.55
N GLN A 141 1.75 -1.97 -9.47
CA GLN A 141 1.71 -2.55 -8.13
C GLN A 141 0.75 -3.74 -8.09
N THR A 142 -0.44 -3.60 -8.66
CA THR A 142 -1.44 -4.68 -8.70
C THR A 142 -0.96 -5.88 -9.49
N TYR A 143 -0.31 -5.69 -10.63
CA TYR A 143 0.30 -6.77 -11.40
C TYR A 143 1.40 -7.51 -10.61
N ILE A 144 2.22 -6.78 -9.86
CA ILE A 144 3.24 -7.40 -9.00
C ILE A 144 2.58 -8.20 -7.88
N LYS A 145 1.58 -7.63 -7.19
CA LYS A 145 0.83 -8.33 -6.13
C LYS A 145 0.13 -9.60 -6.65
N LEU A 146 -0.46 -9.54 -7.85
CA LEU A 146 -1.02 -10.71 -8.54
C LEU A 146 0.04 -11.77 -8.81
N GLY A 147 1.16 -11.37 -9.38
CA GLY A 147 2.25 -12.29 -9.69
C GLY A 147 2.81 -12.98 -8.46
N ILE A 148 2.94 -12.26 -7.33
CA ILE A 148 3.29 -12.84 -6.04
C ILE A 148 2.22 -13.85 -5.58
N CYS A 149 0.94 -13.50 -5.65
CA CYS A 149 -0.13 -14.43 -5.27
C CYS A 149 -0.12 -15.72 -6.10
N TYR A 150 0.09 -15.62 -7.42
CA TYR A 150 0.21 -16.80 -8.29
C TYR A 150 1.45 -17.63 -7.96
N ARG A 151 2.57 -17.01 -7.60
CA ARG A 151 3.77 -17.72 -7.14
C ARG A 151 3.48 -18.51 -5.85
N GLU A 152 2.77 -17.93 -4.88
CA GLU A 152 2.38 -18.62 -3.64
C GLU A 152 1.41 -19.80 -3.91
N GLN A 153 0.71 -19.77 -5.05
CA GLN A 153 -0.11 -20.88 -5.54
C GLN A 153 0.64 -21.87 -6.45
N GLU A 154 1.97 -21.72 -6.58
CA GLU A 154 2.83 -22.52 -7.47
C GLU A 154 2.42 -22.45 -8.97
N ASN A 155 1.65 -21.43 -9.35
CA ASN A 155 1.31 -21.17 -10.74
C ASN A 155 2.36 -20.26 -11.40
N TYR A 156 3.52 -20.85 -11.67
CA TYR A 156 4.71 -20.13 -12.10
C TYR A 156 4.55 -19.43 -13.47
N ASP A 157 3.74 -19.98 -14.37
CA ASP A 157 3.47 -19.36 -15.67
C ASP A 157 2.74 -18.02 -15.51
N LEU A 158 1.64 -18.00 -14.76
CA LEU A 158 0.88 -16.76 -14.48
C LEU A 158 1.66 -15.82 -13.58
N ALA A 159 2.43 -16.34 -12.62
CA ALA A 159 3.29 -15.54 -11.78
C ALA A 159 4.30 -14.74 -12.62
N LEU A 160 5.01 -15.42 -13.53
CA LEU A 160 6.00 -14.79 -14.40
C LEU A 160 5.36 -13.80 -15.37
N GLU A 161 4.21 -14.13 -15.95
CA GLU A 161 3.44 -13.21 -16.80
C GLU A 161 3.13 -11.90 -16.09
N HIS A 162 2.52 -11.97 -14.91
CA HIS A 162 2.07 -10.79 -14.18
C HIS A 162 3.23 -9.99 -13.56
N LEU A 163 4.27 -10.65 -13.03
CA LEU A 163 5.46 -9.96 -12.52
C LEU A 163 6.18 -9.19 -13.64
N THR A 164 6.38 -9.82 -14.79
CA THR A 164 7.04 -9.18 -15.94
C THR A 164 6.20 -8.01 -16.45
N LYS A 165 4.87 -8.17 -16.51
CA LYS A 165 3.96 -7.09 -16.87
C LYS A 165 4.07 -5.90 -15.91
N GLY A 166 4.16 -6.18 -14.61
CA GLY A 166 4.40 -5.18 -13.57
C GLY A 166 5.70 -4.40 -13.80
N GLU A 167 6.83 -5.10 -14.01
CA GLU A 167 8.13 -4.46 -14.30
C GLU A 167 8.09 -3.54 -15.53
N GLU A 168 7.49 -4.00 -16.62
CA GLU A 168 7.34 -3.17 -17.83
C GLU A 168 6.55 -1.87 -17.57
N LEU A 169 5.54 -1.95 -16.70
CA LEU A 169 4.71 -0.80 -16.35
C LEU A 169 5.43 0.14 -15.36
N ILE A 170 6.27 -0.37 -14.45
CA ILE A 170 7.13 0.46 -13.60
C ILE A 170 7.96 1.41 -14.48
N ASP A 171 8.61 0.88 -15.50
CA ASP A 171 9.50 1.67 -16.35
C ASP A 171 8.74 2.77 -17.10
N LYS A 172 7.51 2.47 -17.53
CA LYS A 172 6.60 3.40 -18.22
C LYS A 172 5.88 4.37 -17.29
N SER A 173 5.84 4.10 -15.98
CA SER A 173 5.15 4.93 -15.00
C SER A 173 5.77 6.31 -14.84
N ALA A 174 4.98 7.28 -14.40
CA ALA A 174 5.43 8.63 -14.06
C ALA A 174 6.07 8.74 -12.66
N SER A 175 6.23 7.60 -11.97
CA SER A 175 6.81 7.52 -10.62
C SER A 175 8.26 8.01 -10.61
N ASP A 176 8.71 8.53 -9.47
CA ASP A 176 10.11 8.93 -9.29
C ASP A 176 11.04 7.70 -9.23
N ASN A 177 12.34 7.94 -9.42
CA ASN A 177 13.33 6.85 -9.48
C ASN A 177 13.39 6.01 -8.20
N ASP A 178 13.20 6.62 -7.02
CA ASP A 178 13.24 5.88 -5.75
C ASP A 178 12.05 4.92 -5.68
N THR A 179 10.86 5.40 -6.07
CA THR A 179 9.65 4.57 -6.18
C THR A 179 9.84 3.44 -7.20
N LYS A 180 10.39 3.73 -8.39
CA LYS A 180 10.66 2.69 -9.41
C LYS A 180 11.63 1.63 -8.90
N GLN A 181 12.74 2.05 -8.29
CA GLN A 181 13.74 1.14 -7.72
C GLN A 181 13.15 0.26 -6.62
N MET A 182 12.32 0.81 -5.75
CA MET A 182 11.63 0.06 -4.71
C MET A 182 10.74 -1.04 -5.32
N TRP A 183 9.94 -0.70 -6.33
CA TRP A 183 9.05 -1.69 -6.95
C TRP A 183 9.77 -2.75 -7.78
N HIS A 184 10.86 -2.38 -8.46
CA HIS A 184 11.76 -3.36 -9.08
C HIS A 184 12.31 -4.34 -8.05
N SER A 185 12.72 -3.84 -6.87
CA SER A 185 13.22 -4.71 -5.79
C SER A 185 12.18 -5.70 -5.24
N TYR A 186 10.88 -5.44 -5.44
CA TYR A 186 9.82 -6.40 -5.11
C TYR A 186 9.61 -7.44 -6.21
N ALA A 187 9.72 -7.08 -7.48
CA ALA A 187 9.41 -7.98 -8.59
C ALA A 187 10.58 -8.87 -9.00
N THR A 188 11.77 -8.28 -9.18
CA THR A 188 12.93 -8.94 -9.78
C THR A 188 13.33 -10.25 -9.07
N PRO A 189 13.39 -10.33 -7.72
CA PRO A 189 13.79 -11.57 -7.05
C PRO A 189 12.86 -12.75 -7.36
N PHE A 190 11.55 -12.51 -7.44
CA PHE A 190 10.59 -13.55 -7.77
C PHE A 190 10.69 -13.98 -9.23
N ILE A 191 10.94 -13.04 -10.16
CA ILE A 191 11.15 -13.34 -11.58
C ILE A 191 12.38 -14.23 -11.76
N GLU A 192 13.50 -13.89 -11.11
CA GLU A 192 14.74 -14.67 -11.17
C GLU A 192 14.56 -16.06 -10.55
N GLU A 193 13.89 -16.14 -9.40
CA GLU A 193 13.55 -17.41 -8.73
C GLU A 193 12.71 -18.32 -9.66
N ILE A 194 11.62 -17.79 -10.22
CA ILE A 194 10.72 -18.55 -11.09
C ILE A 194 11.43 -19.04 -12.36
N LYS A 195 12.25 -18.18 -12.98
CA LYS A 195 13.02 -18.59 -14.17
C LYS A 195 13.99 -19.73 -13.86
N ALA A 196 14.70 -19.67 -12.74
CA ALA A 196 15.58 -20.74 -12.32
C ALA A 196 14.81 -22.06 -12.07
N LEU A 197 13.64 -21.98 -11.45
CA LEU A 197 12.78 -23.15 -11.23
C LEU A 197 12.33 -23.79 -12.56
N ILE A 198 12.02 -22.99 -13.58
CA ILE A 198 11.55 -23.49 -14.89
C ILE A 198 12.71 -24.06 -15.71
N GLU A 199 13.91 -23.48 -15.64
CA GLU A 199 15.11 -23.95 -16.38
C GLU A 199 15.67 -25.29 -15.85
N ASP A 200 15.34 -25.67 -14.61
CA ASP A 200 15.80 -26.91 -13.98
C ASP A 200 14.93 -28.16 -14.30
N PHE A 201 13.89 -28.05 -15.14
CA PHE A 201 13.02 -29.15 -15.60
C PHE A 201 13.13 -29.44 -17.11
#